data_AF-A0A7S8IZL7-F1
#
_entry.id   AF-A0A7S8IZL7-F1
#
_cell.length_a   1.000
_cell.length_b   1.000
_cell.length_c   1.000
_cell.angle_alpha   90.00
_cell.angle_beta   90.00
_cell.angle_gamma   90.00
#
_symmetry.space_group_name_H-M   'P 1'
#
loop_
_entity.id
_entity.type
_entity.pdbx_description
1 polymer ?
#
loop_
_entity_poly.entity_id
_entity_poly.type
_entity_poly.pdbx_seq_one_letter_code
_entity_poly.pdbx_strand_id
1 'polypeptide(L)'
;MSVSTRFFEILRMISRLWSDLPLLARLLKAWKRGSYRGLSMRTIVSLAAALLYIVSPIDLMPDFIPGIGLIDDAAVLALLLHSIGQDLAAFRVWEQNRNRV
;
A
#
# COMPACT_ATOMS: atom_id res chain seq x y z
N MET A 1 -22.61 -22.64 -12.16
CA MET A 1 -22.20 -22.17 -10.82
C MET A 1 -20.78 -21.62 -10.90
N SER A 2 -20.58 -20.30 -10.82
CA SER A 2 -19.26 -19.65 -11.05
C SER A 2 -18.86 -18.65 -9.96
N VAL A 3 -19.31 -18.90 -8.72
CA VAL A 3 -19.02 -18.05 -7.55
C VAL A 3 -17.61 -18.35 -6.98
N SER A 4 -17.07 -19.55 -7.22
CA SER A 4 -15.80 -20.01 -6.65
C SER A 4 -14.57 -19.20 -7.13
N THR A 5 -14.44 -18.95 -8.43
CA THR A 5 -13.20 -18.40 -9.01
C THR A 5 -12.90 -16.97 -8.55
N ARG A 6 -13.92 -16.10 -8.48
CA ARG A 6 -13.75 -14.70 -8.05
C ARG A 6 -13.31 -14.58 -6.60
N PHE A 7 -13.81 -15.45 -5.73
CA PHE A 7 -13.40 -15.48 -4.33
C PHE A 7 -11.92 -15.85 -4.20
N PHE A 8 -11.48 -16.94 -4.85
CA PHE A 8 -10.07 -17.36 -4.82
C PHE A 8 -9.10 -16.29 -5.37
N GLU A 9 -9.50 -15.52 -6.37
CA GLU A 9 -8.70 -14.38 -6.86
C GLU A 9 -8.53 -13.29 -5.80
N ILE A 10 -9.59 -12.94 -5.07
CA ILE A 10 -9.53 -11.97 -3.96
C ILE A 10 -8.57 -12.48 -2.87
N LEU A 11 -8.65 -13.77 -2.53
CA LEU A 11 -7.81 -14.38 -1.50
C LEU A 11 -6.33 -14.38 -1.92
N ARG A 12 -6.03 -14.67 -3.19
CA ARG A 12 -4.68 -14.52 -3.75
C ARG A 12 -4.19 -13.08 -3.70
N MET A 13 -5.05 -12.12 -4.00
CA MET A 13 -4.68 -10.70 -3.97
C MET A 13 -4.33 -10.26 -2.54
N ILE A 14 -5.16 -10.63 -1.56
CA ILE A 14 -4.91 -10.36 -0.13
C ILE A 14 -3.58 -11.00 0.31
N SER A 15 -3.35 -12.27 -0.03
CA SER A 15 -2.09 -12.95 0.31
C SER A 15 -0.85 -12.25 -0.27
N ARG A 16 -0.92 -11.75 -1.50
CA ARG A 16 0.16 -10.96 -2.13
C ARG A 16 0.41 -9.65 -1.37
N LEU A 17 -0.65 -8.94 -1.00
CA LEU A 17 -0.55 -7.71 -0.22
C LEU A 17 0.17 -7.93 1.11
N TRP A 18 -0.16 -9.00 1.84
CA TRP A 18 0.55 -9.39 3.06
C TRP A 18 2.04 -9.65 2.82
N SER A 19 2.38 -10.24 1.67
CA SER A 19 3.77 -10.52 1.27
C SER A 19 4.57 -9.25 0.96
N ASP A 20 3.88 -8.20 0.49
CA ASP A 20 4.49 -6.95 0.07
C ASP A 20 4.61 -5.93 1.22
N LEU A 21 3.94 -6.13 2.36
CA LEU A 21 4.07 -5.24 3.54
C LEU A 21 5.52 -4.98 3.97
N PRO A 22 6.41 -6.00 4.09
CA PRO A 22 7.81 -5.75 4.45
C PRO A 22 8.55 -4.96 3.38
N LEU A 23 8.19 -5.15 2.09
CA LEU A 23 8.78 -4.43 0.97
C LEU A 23 8.35 -2.96 0.97
N LEU A 24 7.07 -2.68 1.24
CA LEU A 24 6.52 -1.34 1.43
C LEU A 24 7.22 -0.60 2.58
N ALA A 25 7.43 -1.27 3.72
CA ALA A 25 8.13 -0.69 4.87
C ALA A 25 9.59 -0.32 4.52
N ARG A 26 10.29 -1.20 3.78
CA ARG A 26 11.66 -0.94 3.30
C ARG A 26 11.71 0.20 2.31
N LEU A 27 10.73 0.29 1.41
CA LEU A 27 10.57 1.37 0.44
C LEU A 27 10.39 2.73 1.14
N LEU A 28 9.49 2.81 2.11
CA LEU A 28 9.32 4.00 2.96
C LEU A 28 10.60 4.38 3.69
N LYS A 29 11.32 3.39 4.24
CA LYS A 29 12.60 3.63 4.93
C LYS A 29 13.69 4.14 3.97
N ALA A 30 13.79 3.56 2.77
CA ALA A 30 14.75 3.95 1.74
C ALA A 30 14.46 5.35 1.21
N TRP A 31 13.17 5.69 1.06
CA TRP A 31 12.72 7.02 0.69
C TRP A 31 12.98 8.06 1.78
N LYS A 32 12.66 7.75 3.04
CA LYS A 32 12.94 8.62 4.19
C LYS A 32 14.44 8.91 4.34
N ARG A 33 15.30 7.93 4.01
CA ARG A 33 16.76 8.08 3.97
C ARG A 33 17.28 8.84 2.75
N GLY A 34 16.40 9.18 1.80
CA GLY A 34 16.78 9.82 0.53
C GLY A 34 17.52 8.91 -0.45
N SER A 35 17.70 7.62 -0.13
CA SER A 35 18.39 6.66 -1.00
C SER A 35 17.57 6.26 -2.22
N TYR A 36 16.25 6.36 -2.13
CA TYR A 36 15.33 6.03 -3.21
C TYR A 36 14.32 7.17 -3.39
N ARG A 37 14.34 7.83 -4.56
CA ARG A 37 13.42 8.92 -4.92
C ARG A 37 12.56 8.60 -6.13
N GLY A 38 12.37 7.31 -6.44
CA GLY A 38 11.53 6.86 -7.54
C GLY A 38 10.04 7.13 -7.36
N LEU A 39 9.62 7.65 -6.21
CA LEU A 39 8.22 7.93 -5.87
C LEU A 39 7.98 9.40 -5.60
N SER A 40 6.79 9.85 -6.02
CA SER A 40 6.29 11.18 -5.70
C SER A 40 5.98 11.32 -4.20
N MET A 41 6.04 12.54 -3.69
CA MET A 41 5.62 12.86 -2.31
C MET A 41 4.18 12.42 -2.04
N ARG A 42 3.30 12.60 -3.04
CA ARG A 42 1.88 12.25 -2.94
C ARG A 42 1.71 10.74 -2.73
N THR A 43 2.44 9.93 -3.49
CA THR A 43 2.43 8.46 -3.35
C THR A 43 2.86 8.05 -1.94
N ILE A 44 3.91 8.65 -1.40
CA ILE A 44 4.46 8.31 -0.08
C ILE A 44 3.49 8.67 1.04
N VAL A 45 2.86 9.84 0.97
CA VAL A 45 1.84 10.27 1.94
C VAL A 45 0.68 9.27 1.96
N SER A 46 0.19 8.87 0.79
CA SER A 46 -0.88 7.88 0.70
C SER A 46 -0.47 6.49 1.19
N LEU A 47 0.77 6.06 0.92
CA LEU A 47 1.33 4.80 1.40
C LEU A 47 1.43 4.78 2.93
N ALA A 48 1.85 5.90 3.51
CA ALA A 48 1.92 6.07 4.95
C ALA A 48 0.53 6.05 5.59
N ALA A 49 -0.45 6.75 5.00
CA ALA A 49 -1.84 6.73 5.45
C ALA A 49 -2.45 5.31 5.38
N ALA A 50 -2.23 4.59 4.29
CA ALA A 50 -2.69 3.21 4.11
C ALA A 50 -2.08 2.25 5.15
N LEU A 51 -0.78 2.37 5.43
CA LEU A 51 -0.14 1.59 6.49
C LEU A 51 -0.66 1.96 7.88
N LEU A 52 -0.90 3.25 8.14
CA LEU A 52 -1.45 3.70 9.42
C LEU A 52 -2.86 3.12 9.63
N TYR A 53 -3.68 3.09 8.59
CA TYR A 53 -5.02 2.47 8.61
C TYR A 53 -4.97 0.97 8.91
N ILE A 54 -3.96 0.26 8.38
CA ILE A 54 -3.77 -1.18 8.66
C ILE A 54 -3.33 -1.42 10.11
N VAL A 55 -2.41 -0.60 10.63
CA VAL A 55 -1.84 -0.76 11.98
C VAL A 55 -2.80 -0.31 13.07
N SER A 56 -3.51 0.80 12.83
CA SER A 56 -4.52 1.33 13.75
C SER A 56 -5.73 1.82 12.95
N PRO A 57 -6.68 0.92 12.64
CA PRO A 57 -7.93 1.30 11.96
C PRO A 57 -8.82 2.24 12.80
N ILE A 58 -8.47 2.47 14.08
CA ILE A 58 -9.34 3.12 15.08
C ILE A 58 -8.86 4.54 15.44
N ASP A 59 -7.58 4.89 15.26
CA ASP A 59 -6.99 6.08 15.90
C ASP A 59 -6.82 7.32 14.97
N LEU A 60 -7.53 7.33 13.83
CA LEU A 60 -7.55 8.45 12.86
C LEU A 60 -8.91 9.16 12.78
N MET A 61 -9.87 8.78 13.61
CA MET A 61 -11.13 9.48 13.77
C MET A 61 -11.13 10.27 15.10
N PRO A 62 -10.52 11.46 15.16
CA PRO A 62 -10.93 12.43 16.17
C PRO A 62 -12.32 12.96 15.76
N ASP A 63 -13.37 12.43 16.38
CA ASP A 63 -14.71 13.03 16.61
C ASP A 63 -15.26 14.11 15.65
N PHE A 64 -15.08 14.00 14.33
CA PHE A 64 -15.66 14.94 13.37
C PHE A 64 -16.20 14.23 12.13
N ILE A 65 -17.46 14.52 11.81
CA ILE A 65 -18.23 14.22 10.58
C ILE A 65 -19.25 13.08 10.74
N PRO A 66 -20.45 13.39 11.25
CA PRO A 66 -21.63 12.57 11.01
C PRO A 66 -22.07 12.72 9.54
N GLY A 67 -22.04 11.63 8.76
CA GLY A 67 -22.96 11.44 7.63
C GLY A 67 -22.42 11.25 6.20
N ILE A 68 -21.13 11.47 5.85
CA ILE A 68 -20.76 11.50 4.41
C ILE A 68 -19.44 10.78 4.00
N GLY A 69 -18.49 10.45 4.88
CA GLY A 69 -17.09 10.20 4.43
C GLY A 69 -16.62 8.77 4.06
N LEU A 70 -17.24 7.70 4.55
CA LEU A 70 -16.49 6.43 4.77
C LEU A 70 -16.20 5.56 3.52
N ILE A 71 -16.88 5.78 2.39
CA ILE A 71 -16.76 4.91 1.21
C ILE A 71 -15.64 5.37 0.26
N ASP A 72 -15.32 6.67 0.25
CA ASP A 72 -14.30 7.24 -0.64
C ASP A 72 -12.89 6.72 -0.29
N ASP A 73 -12.57 6.59 0.99
CA ASP A 73 -11.25 6.15 1.45
C ASP A 73 -10.93 4.67 1.12
N ALA A 74 -11.93 3.79 1.13
CA ALA A 74 -11.74 2.38 0.76
C ALA A 74 -11.49 2.20 -0.74
N ALA A 75 -12.16 3.01 -1.58
CA ALA A 75 -11.92 3.06 -3.01
C ALA A 75 -10.54 3.65 -3.32
N VAL A 76 -10.15 4.71 -2.63
CA VAL A 76 -8.81 5.31 -2.70
C VAL A 76 -7.75 4.29 -2.27
N LEU A 77 -7.96 3.54 -1.20
CA LEU A 77 -7.05 2.48 -0.75
C LEU A 77 -6.91 1.37 -1.81
N ALA A 78 -8.02 0.91 -2.39
CA ALA A 78 -7.99 -0.10 -3.44
C ALA A 78 -7.24 0.40 -4.69
N LEU A 79 -7.47 1.64 -5.11
CA LEU A 79 -6.72 2.29 -6.19
C LEU A 79 -5.23 2.44 -5.85
N LEU A 80 -4.92 2.78 -4.60
CA LEU A 80 -3.55 2.90 -4.14
C LEU A 80 -2.82 1.57 -4.21
N LEU A 81 -3.44 0.51 -3.68
CA LEU A 81 -2.89 -0.84 -3.70
C LEU A 81 -2.69 -1.34 -5.14
N HIS A 82 -3.59 -0.94 -6.05
CA HIS A 82 -3.43 -1.22 -7.47
C HIS A 82 -2.26 -0.45 -8.10
N SER A 83 -2.10 0.85 -7.80
CA SER A 83 -1.01 1.67 -8.37
C SER A 83 0.36 1.29 -7.81
N ILE A 84 0.42 0.93 -6.53
CA ILE A 84 1.63 0.56 -5.80
C ILE A 84 2.29 -0.71 -6.35
N GLY A 85 1.55 -1.59 -7.02
CA GLY A 85 2.11 -2.82 -7.57
C GLY A 85 3.27 -2.55 -8.54
N GLN A 86 3.15 -1.51 -9.37
CA GLN A 86 4.21 -1.11 -10.30
C GLN A 86 5.40 -0.46 -9.56
N ASP A 87 5.10 0.40 -8.59
CA ASP A 87 6.09 1.06 -7.75
C ASP A 87 6.92 0.07 -6.92
N LEU A 88 6.27 -0.95 -6.34
CA LEU A 88 6.92 -2.03 -5.61
C LEU A 88 7.80 -2.89 -6.51
N ALA A 89 7.36 -3.16 -7.75
CA ALA A 89 8.16 -3.90 -8.71
C ALA A 89 9.44 -3.10 -9.06
N ALA A 90 9.30 -1.80 -9.32
CA ALA A 90 10.44 -0.92 -9.58
C ALA A 90 11.40 -0.84 -8.38
N PHE A 91 10.87 -0.70 -7.17
CA PHE A 91 11.66 -0.71 -5.95
C PHE A 91 12.37 -2.04 -5.72
N ARG A 92 11.69 -3.18 -5.97
CA ARG A 92 12.27 -4.52 -5.82
C ARG A 92 13.47 -4.72 -6.74
N VAL A 93 13.36 -4.29 -8.00
CA VAL A 93 14.47 -4.34 -8.96
C VAL A 93 15.63 -3.46 -8.51
N TRP A 94 15.34 -2.22 -8.10
CA TRP A 94 16.36 -1.30 -7.57
C TRP A 94 17.08 -1.89 -6.35
N GLU A 95 16.34 -2.47 -5.42
CA GLU A 95 16.88 -3.04 -4.19
C GLU A 95 17.72 -4.30 -4.45
N GLN A 96 17.29 -5.15 -5.38
CA GLN A 96 18.08 -6.31 -5.82
C GLN A 96 19.40 -5.90 -6.47
N ASN A 97 19.38 -4.87 -7.32
CA ASN A 97 20.59 -4.34 -7.93
C ASN A 97 21.56 -3.77 -6.88
N ARG A 98 21.02 -3.14 -5.82
CA ARG A 98 21.83 -2.59 -4.73
C ARG A 98 22.43 -3.67 -3.80
N ASN A 99 21.79 -4.82 -3.66
CA ASN A 99 22.30 -5.93 -2.85
C ASN A 99 23.29 -6.84 -3.60
N ARG A 100 23.43 -6.66 -4.91
CA ARG A 100 24.39 -7.41 -5.76
C ARG A 100 25.77 -6.74 -5.87
N VAL A 101 25.93 -5.55 -5.26
CA VAL A 101 27.19 -4.82 -5.09
C VAL A 101 27.60 -4.85 -3.63
#